data_AF-A0A644YVX1-F1
#
_entry.id   AF-A0A644YVX1-F1
#
_cell.length_a   1.000
_cell.length_b   1.000
_cell.length_c   1.000
_cell.angle_alpha   90.00
_cell.angle_beta   90.00
_cell.angle_gamma   90.00
#
_symmetry.space_group_name_H-M   'P 1'
#
loop_
_entity.id
_entity.type
_entity.pdbx_description
1 polymer ?
#
loop_
_entity_poly.entity_id
_entity_poly.type
_entity_poly.pdbx_seq_one_letter_code
_entity_poly.pdbx_strand_id
1 'polypeptide(L)'
;MKLNESCITAILQAVQDVSTMDNGFNSKKDIDSIVGGYSEEEIIYHVRQCELNGFLYGYKPCNDGSFEIDDLTPKGHEYLERNKKFWGDVKPVSQTLNLPKQTINILKAVKKNDGLINPYLVVNGCSDDENWPRLQQLFDKNLLYKDQGYSEDGSPDSPVLRISNEGKAFLTDYESEKRGKRNKDIRTIFITALTTIVINWGPKIILFLIGIIKAS
;
A
#
# COMPACT_ATOMS: atom_id res chain seq x y z
N MET A 1 26.28 5.61 7.21
CA MET A 1 25.16 4.67 7.43
C MET A 1 25.58 3.24 7.12
N LYS A 2 24.87 2.23 7.65
CA LYS A 2 25.03 0.82 7.26
C LYS A 2 24.13 0.50 6.06
N LEU A 3 24.47 -0.55 5.31
CA LEU A 3 23.63 -1.03 4.21
C LEU A 3 22.27 -1.54 4.74
N ASN A 4 21.16 -1.13 4.13
CA ASN A 4 19.81 -1.56 4.48
C ASN A 4 19.15 -2.17 3.22
N GLU A 5 19.07 -3.50 3.16
CA GLU A 5 18.50 -4.21 2.00
C GLU A 5 17.01 -3.90 1.78
N SER A 6 16.25 -3.64 2.85
CA SER A 6 14.84 -3.28 2.74
C SER A 6 14.67 -1.91 2.09
N CYS A 7 15.49 -0.93 2.48
CA CYS A 7 15.50 0.39 1.87
C CYS A 7 15.89 0.33 0.39
N ILE A 8 16.95 -0.42 0.06
CA ILE A 8 17.38 -0.66 -1.33
C ILE A 8 16.25 -1.28 -2.15
N THR A 9 15.58 -2.31 -1.62
CA THR A 9 14.47 -2.97 -2.32
C THR A 9 13.30 -2.02 -2.53
N ALA A 10 12.95 -1.21 -1.54
CA ALA A 10 11.88 -0.22 -1.65
C ALA A 10 12.19 0.87 -2.70
N ILE A 11 13.43 1.36 -2.74
CA ILE A 11 13.89 2.32 -3.76
C ILE A 11 13.76 1.72 -5.15
N LEU A 12 14.32 0.53 -5.37
CA LEU A 12 14.29 -0.10 -6.69
C LEU A 12 12.86 -0.43 -7.13
N GLN A 13 11.99 -0.87 -6.22
CA GLN A 13 10.59 -1.14 -6.51
C GLN A 13 9.84 0.15 -6.88
N ALA A 14 10.06 1.25 -6.16
CA ALA A 14 9.48 2.55 -6.45
C ALA A 14 9.90 3.07 -7.84
N VAL A 15 11.19 2.96 -8.17
CA VAL A 15 11.70 3.32 -9.51
C VAL A 15 11.03 2.45 -10.58
N GLN A 16 10.93 1.13 -10.37
CA GLN A 16 10.29 0.21 -11.31
C GLN A 16 8.80 0.54 -11.55
N ASP A 17 8.08 0.96 -10.50
CA ASP A 17 6.64 1.19 -10.57
C ASP A 17 6.27 2.56 -11.14
N VAL A 18 7.15 3.55 -10.98
CA VAL A 18 6.96 4.93 -11.49
C VAL A 18 7.49 5.08 -12.90
N SER A 19 8.63 4.44 -13.21
CA SER A 19 9.33 4.65 -14.48
C SER A 19 8.58 3.98 -15.63
N THR A 20 8.46 4.70 -16.73
CA THR A 20 7.88 4.26 -18.00
C THR A 20 8.75 4.78 -19.14
N MET A 21 8.45 4.43 -20.39
CA MET A 21 9.24 4.94 -21.52
C MET A 21 9.31 6.47 -21.59
N ASP A 22 8.28 7.16 -21.12
CA ASP A 22 8.15 8.61 -21.26
C ASP A 22 8.45 9.39 -19.97
N ASN A 23 8.58 8.69 -18.82
CA ASN A 23 8.78 9.32 -17.52
C ASN A 23 9.73 8.50 -16.64
N GLY A 24 10.72 9.16 -16.05
CA GLY A 24 11.57 8.60 -14.99
C GLY A 24 11.09 8.98 -13.59
N PHE A 25 11.74 8.40 -12.58
CA PHE A 25 11.52 8.72 -11.17
C PHE A 25 12.15 10.08 -10.83
N ASN A 26 11.39 10.97 -10.19
CA ASN A 26 11.86 12.27 -9.70
C ASN A 26 11.63 12.39 -8.19
N SER A 27 12.71 12.51 -7.41
CA SER A 27 12.63 12.53 -5.95
C SER A 27 11.83 13.70 -5.36
N LYS A 28 11.53 14.77 -6.11
CA LYS A 28 10.65 15.85 -5.61
C LYS A 28 9.17 15.49 -5.71
N LYS A 29 8.82 14.55 -6.59
CA LYS A 29 7.42 14.18 -6.88
C LYS A 29 7.10 12.80 -6.33
N ASP A 30 8.06 11.89 -6.42
CA ASP A 30 7.84 10.46 -6.31
C ASP A 30 8.46 9.86 -5.04
N ILE A 31 9.11 10.64 -4.18
CA ILE A 31 9.75 10.13 -2.96
C ILE A 31 8.76 9.37 -2.05
N ASP A 32 7.50 9.81 -2.02
CA ASP A 32 6.43 9.16 -1.24
C ASP A 32 6.05 7.77 -1.76
N SER A 33 6.47 7.40 -2.98
CA SER A 33 6.30 6.04 -3.50
C SER A 33 7.29 5.04 -2.90
N ILE A 34 8.36 5.52 -2.24
CA ILE A 34 9.29 4.68 -1.49
C ILE A 34 8.64 4.32 -0.14
N VAL A 35 8.02 3.14 -0.09
CA VAL A 35 7.35 2.65 1.11
C VAL A 35 8.36 2.05 2.08
N GLY A 36 8.28 2.42 3.36
CA GLY A 36 9.09 1.82 4.43
C GLY A 36 9.60 2.79 5.49
N GLY A 37 9.39 4.10 5.31
CA GLY A 37 9.62 5.09 6.37
C GLY A 37 11.04 5.47 6.65
N TYR A 38 11.87 5.31 5.64
CA TYR A 38 13.25 5.73 5.62
C TYR A 38 13.33 7.25 5.68
N SER A 39 14.33 7.77 6.38
CA SER A 39 14.62 9.20 6.32
C SER A 39 15.12 9.58 4.93
N GLU A 40 15.01 10.86 4.57
CA GLU A 40 15.54 11.35 3.29
C GLU A 40 17.04 11.10 3.14
N GLU A 41 17.81 11.31 4.22
CA GLU A 41 19.23 10.98 4.29
C GLU A 41 19.50 9.49 4.05
N GLU A 42 18.61 8.62 4.58
CA GLU A 42 18.72 7.17 4.38
C GLU A 42 18.46 6.78 2.93
N ILE A 43 17.42 7.34 2.32
CA ILE A 43 17.08 7.12 0.93
C ILE A 43 18.22 7.59 0.02
N ILE A 44 18.70 8.82 0.19
CA ILE A 44 19.78 9.40 -0.62
C ILE A 44 21.05 8.54 -0.51
N TYR A 45 21.39 8.11 0.71
CA TYR A 45 22.53 7.23 0.92
C TYR A 45 22.39 5.92 0.12
N HIS A 46 21.23 5.26 0.17
CA HIS A 46 20.99 3.99 -0.51
C HIS A 46 20.81 4.12 -2.02
N VAL A 47 20.22 5.21 -2.52
CA VAL A 47 20.18 5.52 -3.96
C VAL A 47 21.60 5.62 -4.52
N ARG A 48 22.50 6.32 -3.80
CA ARG A 48 23.92 6.39 -4.18
C ARG A 48 24.57 5.00 -4.19
N GLN A 49 24.22 4.12 -3.25
CA GLN A 49 24.72 2.74 -3.28
C GLN A 49 24.17 1.95 -4.47
N CYS A 50 22.90 2.15 -4.84
CA CYS A 50 22.29 1.51 -6.00
C CYS A 50 22.97 1.92 -7.31
N GLU A 51 23.26 3.22 -7.46
CA GLU A 51 24.02 3.74 -8.61
C GLU A 51 25.42 3.14 -8.68
N LEU A 52 26.17 3.15 -7.56
CA LEU A 52 27.53 2.60 -7.51
C LEU A 52 27.57 1.09 -7.82
N ASN A 53 26.46 0.39 -7.61
CA ASN A 53 26.31 -1.02 -7.96
C ASN A 53 25.76 -1.25 -9.38
N GLY A 54 25.45 -0.18 -10.13
CA GLY A 54 24.92 -0.24 -11.49
C GLY A 54 23.49 -0.77 -11.55
N PHE A 55 22.66 -0.52 -10.53
CA PHE A 55 21.25 -0.89 -10.53
C PHE A 55 20.36 0.14 -11.23
N LEU A 56 20.81 1.39 -11.30
CA LEU A 56 20.05 2.52 -11.82
C LEU A 56 20.55 2.92 -13.21
N TYR A 57 19.63 3.28 -14.08
CA TYR A 57 19.91 3.83 -15.40
C TYR A 57 19.58 5.32 -15.40
N GLY A 58 20.52 6.14 -15.89
CA GLY A 58 20.30 7.58 -16.01
C GLY A 58 20.22 8.35 -14.69
N TYR A 59 20.86 7.86 -13.62
CA TYR A 59 20.90 8.57 -12.34
C TYR A 59 21.53 9.97 -12.47
N LYS A 60 20.79 10.98 -12.01
CA LYS A 60 21.19 12.40 -12.05
C LYS A 60 20.97 13.03 -10.68
N PRO A 61 22.03 13.29 -9.90
CA PRO A 61 21.92 14.07 -8.68
C PRO A 61 21.76 15.56 -9.00
N CYS A 62 20.90 16.25 -8.25
CA CYS A 62 20.70 17.69 -8.30
C CYS A 62 21.43 18.38 -7.15
N ASN A 63 21.78 19.66 -7.34
CA ASN A 63 22.52 20.45 -6.34
C ASN A 63 21.73 20.73 -5.06
N ASP A 64 20.41 20.56 -5.09
CA ASP A 64 19.50 20.78 -3.96
C ASP A 64 19.25 19.50 -3.15
N GLY A 65 19.99 18.42 -3.41
CA GLY A 65 19.82 17.14 -2.74
C GLY A 65 18.77 16.23 -3.37
N SER A 66 17.98 16.73 -4.33
CA SER A 66 17.08 15.89 -5.12
C SER A 66 17.83 15.04 -6.15
N PHE A 67 17.14 14.07 -6.74
CA PHE A 67 17.70 13.22 -7.77
C PHE A 67 16.63 12.72 -8.74
N GLU A 68 17.09 12.37 -9.94
CA GLU A 68 16.28 11.75 -10.98
C GLU A 68 16.91 10.41 -11.40
N ILE A 69 16.06 9.46 -11.79
CA ILE A 69 16.46 8.14 -12.30
C ILE A 69 15.58 7.85 -13.50
N ASP A 70 16.19 7.54 -14.64
CA ASP A 70 15.44 7.30 -15.88
C ASP A 70 14.77 5.91 -15.85
N ASP A 71 15.48 4.86 -15.41
CA ASP A 71 14.94 3.50 -15.25
C ASP A 71 15.84 2.62 -14.36
N LEU A 72 15.50 1.33 -14.22
CA LEU A 72 16.39 0.29 -13.72
C LEU A 72 17.25 -0.31 -14.83
N THR A 73 18.45 -0.75 -14.48
CA THR A 73 19.26 -1.59 -15.38
C THR A 73 18.78 -3.05 -15.31
N PRO A 74 19.19 -3.93 -16.26
CA PRO A 74 18.97 -5.37 -16.13
C PRO A 74 19.46 -5.94 -14.79
N LYS A 75 20.57 -5.42 -14.25
CA LYS A 75 21.10 -5.82 -12.95
C LYS A 75 20.18 -5.40 -11.79
N GLY A 76 19.54 -4.23 -11.89
CA GLY A 76 18.50 -3.78 -10.95
C GLY A 76 17.29 -4.71 -10.97
N HIS A 77 16.82 -5.11 -12.15
CA HIS A 77 15.72 -6.08 -12.29
C HIS A 77 16.09 -7.47 -11.73
N GLU A 78 17.28 -7.99 -12.04
CA GLU A 78 17.77 -9.26 -11.49
C GLU A 78 17.84 -9.23 -9.96
N TYR A 79 18.25 -8.12 -9.36
CA TYR A 79 18.25 -7.94 -7.91
C TYR A 79 16.83 -8.04 -7.35
N LEU A 80 15.85 -7.36 -7.96
CA LEU A 80 14.45 -7.43 -7.53
C LEU A 80 13.87 -8.84 -7.71
N GLU A 81 14.13 -9.54 -8.81
CA GLU A 81 13.65 -10.90 -9.02
C GLU A 81 14.28 -11.90 -8.04
N ARG A 82 15.59 -11.78 -7.79
CA ARG A 82 16.29 -12.60 -6.79
C ARG A 82 15.70 -12.37 -5.41
N ASN A 83 15.50 -11.11 -5.04
CA ASN A 83 14.89 -10.78 -3.75
C ASN A 83 13.44 -11.23 -3.68
N LYS A 84 12.63 -11.11 -4.74
CA LYS A 84 11.28 -11.72 -4.80
C LYS A 84 11.32 -13.23 -4.56
N LYS A 85 12.34 -13.94 -5.04
CA LYS A 85 12.52 -15.38 -4.87
C LYS A 85 13.05 -15.79 -3.49
N PHE A 86 13.89 -14.96 -2.87
CA PHE A 86 14.36 -15.15 -1.49
C PHE A 86 13.29 -14.77 -0.45
N TRP A 87 12.46 -13.79 -0.78
CA TRP A 87 11.23 -13.42 -0.09
C TRP A 87 10.01 -14.14 -0.69
N GLY A 88 10.17 -15.44 -1.00
CA GLY A 88 9.07 -16.28 -1.46
C GLY A 88 7.86 -16.16 -0.54
N ASP A 89 6.66 -16.01 -1.11
CA ASP A 89 5.39 -15.91 -0.39
C ASP A 89 5.47 -15.07 0.90
N VAL A 90 6.09 -13.87 0.86
CA VAL A 90 5.87 -12.90 1.94
C VAL A 90 4.39 -12.52 1.87
N LYS A 91 3.61 -13.19 2.71
CA LYS A 91 2.22 -12.85 2.95
C LYS A 91 2.16 -11.35 3.19
N PRO A 92 1.28 -10.61 2.50
CA PRO A 92 1.02 -9.20 2.77
C PRO A 92 0.94 -8.98 4.28
N VAL A 93 1.42 -7.84 4.78
CA VAL A 93 1.44 -7.58 6.23
C VAL A 93 0.03 -7.72 6.81
N SER A 94 -1.00 -7.41 6.00
CA SER A 94 -2.43 -7.65 6.30
C SER A 94 -2.83 -9.10 6.52
N GLN A 95 -2.22 -10.06 5.81
CA GLN A 95 -2.49 -11.49 5.99
C GLN A 95 -1.80 -12.07 7.22
N THR A 96 -0.73 -11.40 7.66
CA THR A 96 0.05 -11.80 8.84
C THR A 96 -0.53 -11.18 10.11
N LEU A 97 -1.17 -10.01 10.00
CA LEU A 97 -1.81 -9.28 11.09
C LEU A 97 -3.34 -9.40 11.03
N ASN A 98 -3.91 -10.38 11.73
CA ASN A 98 -5.36 -10.51 11.88
C ASN A 98 -5.90 -9.47 12.87
N LEU A 99 -6.06 -8.22 12.42
CA LEU A 99 -6.61 -7.13 13.23
C LEU A 99 -8.15 -7.12 13.20
N PRO A 100 -8.81 -6.84 14.35
CA PRO A 100 -10.24 -6.61 14.39
C PRO A 100 -10.66 -5.47 13.45
N LYS A 101 -11.86 -5.58 12.85
CA LYS A 101 -12.42 -4.56 11.96
C LYS A 101 -12.47 -3.18 12.62
N GLN A 102 -12.77 -3.15 13.92
CA GLN A 102 -12.83 -1.94 14.74
C GLN A 102 -11.45 -1.28 14.84
N THR A 103 -10.39 -2.07 15.06
CA THR A 103 -8.99 -1.58 15.07
C THR A 103 -8.59 -1.00 13.71
N ILE A 104 -8.96 -1.67 12.61
CA ILE A 104 -8.68 -1.19 11.25
C ILE A 104 -9.41 0.14 10.96
N ASN A 105 -10.61 0.33 11.51
CA ASN A 105 -11.35 1.59 11.35
C ASN A 105 -10.63 2.77 12.01
N ILE A 106 -9.98 2.56 13.16
CA ILE A 106 -9.16 3.59 13.81
C ILE A 106 -7.98 3.98 12.89
N LEU A 107 -7.27 3.00 12.36
CA LEU A 107 -6.15 3.23 11.44
C LEU A 107 -6.59 4.00 10.18
N LYS A 108 -7.77 3.69 9.65
CA LYS A 108 -8.37 4.42 8.52
C LYS A 108 -8.78 5.85 8.88
N ALA A 109 -9.32 6.06 10.08
CA ALA A 109 -9.67 7.39 10.55
C ALA A 109 -8.42 8.26 10.63
N VAL A 110 -7.34 7.76 11.22
CA VAL A 110 -6.04 8.46 11.30
C VAL A 110 -5.50 8.81 9.91
N LYS A 111 -5.51 7.84 8.97
CA LYS A 111 -5.11 8.10 7.57
C LYS A 111 -5.94 9.18 6.90
N LYS A 112 -7.27 9.21 7.13
CA LYS A 112 -8.18 10.19 6.52
C LYS A 112 -7.91 11.63 6.96
N ASN A 113 -7.34 11.81 8.15
CA ASN A 113 -7.03 13.13 8.71
C ASN A 113 -5.52 13.42 8.62
N ASP A 114 -4.82 12.82 7.65
CA ASP A 114 -3.39 13.02 7.39
C ASP A 114 -2.46 12.83 8.62
N GLY A 115 -2.88 11.99 9.58
CA GLY A 115 -2.14 11.79 10.81
C GLY A 115 -2.20 12.94 11.81
N LEU A 116 -3.24 13.78 11.74
CA LEU A 116 -3.46 14.93 12.62
C LEU A 116 -4.64 14.70 13.59
N ILE A 117 -4.87 13.47 14.04
CA ILE A 117 -5.90 13.18 15.03
C ILE A 117 -5.29 13.09 16.42
N ASN A 118 -5.83 13.86 17.36
CA ASN A 118 -5.49 13.72 18.76
C ASN A 118 -5.99 12.36 19.31
N PRO A 119 -5.14 11.56 20.00
CA PRO A 119 -5.54 10.28 20.60
C PRO A 119 -6.80 10.36 21.46
N TYR A 120 -7.00 11.47 22.18
CA TYR A 120 -8.16 11.70 23.04
C TYR A 120 -9.48 11.75 22.25
N LEU A 121 -9.47 12.22 21.00
CA LEU A 121 -10.64 12.24 20.12
C LEU A 121 -10.99 10.84 19.60
N VAL A 122 -10.02 9.94 19.51
CA VAL A 122 -10.24 8.54 19.09
C VAL A 122 -10.90 7.72 20.22
N VAL A 123 -10.61 8.05 21.47
CA VAL A 123 -11.04 7.33 22.68
C VAL A 123 -12.13 8.05 23.47
N ASN A 124 -12.85 8.98 22.83
CA ASN A 124 -13.91 9.80 23.44
C ASN A 124 -13.52 10.44 24.78
N GLY A 125 -12.23 10.71 25.02
CA GLY A 125 -11.72 11.28 26.25
C GLY A 125 -11.83 10.39 27.51
N CYS A 126 -12.15 9.09 27.39
CA CYS A 126 -12.31 8.21 28.55
C CYS A 126 -11.22 7.14 28.61
N SER A 127 -10.62 6.90 29.79
CA SER A 127 -9.62 5.84 30.02
C SER A 127 -10.16 4.44 29.80
N ASP A 128 -11.48 4.29 29.93
CA ASP A 128 -12.19 3.01 29.90
C ASP A 128 -12.80 2.74 28.51
N ASP A 129 -12.49 3.60 27.52
CA ASP A 129 -12.96 3.45 26.16
C ASP A 129 -12.31 2.22 25.51
N GLU A 130 -13.13 1.38 24.88
CA GLU A 130 -12.69 0.16 24.20
C GLU A 130 -11.67 0.40 23.07
N ASN A 131 -11.45 1.65 22.66
CA ASN A 131 -10.47 2.03 21.66
C ASN A 131 -9.05 2.13 22.21
N TRP A 132 -8.84 2.22 23.53
CA TRP A 132 -7.49 2.23 24.10
C TRP A 132 -6.69 0.95 23.83
N PRO A 133 -7.22 -0.26 24.09
CA PRO A 133 -6.53 -1.50 23.73
C PRO A 133 -6.28 -1.62 22.23
N ARG A 134 -7.17 -1.06 21.39
CA ARG A 134 -7.05 -1.08 19.93
C ARG A 134 -5.93 -0.14 19.47
N LEU A 135 -5.80 1.04 20.06
CA LEU A 135 -4.67 1.95 19.83
C LEU A 135 -3.36 1.32 20.28
N GLN A 136 -3.35 0.69 21.46
CA GLN A 136 -2.16 -0.01 21.95
C GLN A 136 -1.72 -1.12 20.99
N GLN A 137 -2.68 -1.92 20.49
CA GLN A 137 -2.39 -2.92 19.46
C GLN A 137 -1.80 -2.31 18.18
N LEU A 138 -2.26 -1.13 17.76
CA LEU A 138 -1.70 -0.44 16.59
C LEU A 138 -0.28 0.09 16.84
N PHE A 139 0.02 0.58 18.05
CA PHE A 139 1.37 0.96 18.44
C PHE A 139 2.31 -0.25 18.53
N ASP A 140 1.88 -1.34 19.16
CA ASP A 140 2.66 -2.57 19.33
C ASP A 140 2.99 -3.23 17.99
N LYS A 141 2.13 -3.05 16.99
CA LYS A 141 2.34 -3.51 15.61
C LYS A 141 3.06 -2.49 14.73
N ASN A 142 3.53 -1.38 15.31
CA ASN A 142 4.20 -0.29 14.60
C ASN A 142 3.38 0.24 13.43
N LEU A 143 2.05 0.29 13.54
CA LEU A 143 1.14 0.81 12.51
C LEU A 143 0.77 2.28 12.74
N LEU A 144 0.93 2.76 13.97
CA LEU A 144 0.77 4.14 14.39
C LEU A 144 1.94 4.55 15.28
N TYR A 145 2.16 5.85 15.39
CA TYR A 145 3.03 6.44 16.41
C TYR A 145 2.46 7.78 16.89
N LYS A 146 2.92 8.24 18.06
CA LYS A 146 2.58 9.56 18.60
C LYS A 146 3.66 10.55 18.16
N ASP A 147 3.23 11.67 17.60
CA ASP A 147 4.09 12.80 17.28
C ASP A 147 3.75 13.96 18.24
N GLN A 148 4.78 14.55 18.85
CA GLN A 148 4.63 15.74 19.67
C GLN A 148 4.67 16.94 18.73
N GLY A 149 3.49 17.48 18.40
CA GLY A 149 3.44 18.75 17.69
C GLY A 149 4.09 19.84 18.54
N TYR A 150 4.74 20.80 17.88
CA TYR A 150 5.13 22.07 18.49
C TYR A 150 4.32 23.17 17.82
N SER A 151 3.71 24.05 18.60
CA SER A 151 3.04 25.24 18.05
C SER A 151 4.08 26.22 17.48
N GLU A 152 3.63 27.23 16.72
CA GLU A 152 4.51 28.23 16.08
C GLU A 152 5.41 28.98 17.08
N ASP A 153 5.02 29.02 18.36
CA ASP A 153 5.76 29.60 19.48
C ASP A 153 6.79 28.64 20.11
N GLY A 154 6.91 27.40 19.60
CA GLY A 154 7.80 26.37 20.14
C GLY A 154 7.28 25.68 21.40
N SER A 155 6.05 25.97 21.83
CA SER A 155 5.41 25.26 22.96
C SER A 155 5.00 23.85 22.54
N PRO A 156 5.12 22.84 23.43
CA PRO A 156 4.63 21.50 23.14
C PRO A 156 3.10 21.51 22.99
N ASP A 157 2.62 21.14 21.81
CA ASP A 157 1.20 20.95 21.53
C ASP A 157 0.76 19.53 21.94
N SER A 158 -0.55 19.31 21.97
CA SER A 158 -1.13 18.00 22.26
C SER A 158 -0.63 16.95 21.26
N PRO A 159 -0.31 15.72 21.72
CA PRO A 159 0.21 14.68 20.84
C PRO A 159 -0.82 14.34 19.76
N VAL A 160 -0.34 14.11 18.53
CA VAL A 160 -1.16 13.66 17.40
C VAL A 160 -0.77 12.25 16.99
N LEU A 161 -1.74 11.48 16.50
CA LEU A 161 -1.54 10.14 15.96
C LEU A 161 -1.14 10.23 14.51
N ARG A 162 0.07 9.76 14.18
CA ARG A 162 0.52 9.61 12.79
C ARG A 162 0.54 8.16 12.38
N ILE A 163 0.26 7.93 11.10
CA ILE A 163 0.36 6.61 10.49
C ILE A 163 1.82 6.33 10.13
N SER A 164 2.34 5.19 10.57
CA SER A 164 3.66 4.73 10.15
C SER A 164 3.62 4.26 8.70
N ASN A 165 4.77 3.95 8.13
CA ASN A 165 4.83 3.47 6.76
C ASN A 165 4.38 2.01 6.65
N GLU A 166 4.60 1.23 7.70
CA GLU A 166 4.00 -0.10 7.90
C GLU A 166 2.48 -0.01 7.98
N GLY A 167 1.94 1.00 8.66
CA GLY A 167 0.52 1.30 8.70
C GLY A 167 -0.06 1.63 7.33
N LYS A 168 0.65 2.44 6.54
CA LYS A 168 0.28 2.76 5.15
C LYS A 168 0.28 1.50 4.27
N ALA A 169 1.37 0.71 4.32
CA ALA A 169 1.51 -0.55 3.59
C ALA A 169 0.40 -1.54 3.95
N PHE A 170 0.15 -1.74 5.25
CA PHE A 170 -0.92 -2.60 5.75
C PHE A 170 -2.30 -2.19 5.19
N LEU A 171 -2.63 -0.89 5.17
CA LEU A 171 -3.91 -0.43 4.64
C LEU A 171 -4.03 -0.65 3.14
N THR A 172 -2.97 -0.42 2.39
CA THR A 172 -2.92 -0.68 0.94
C THR A 172 -3.19 -2.16 0.65
N ASP A 173 -2.47 -3.05 1.34
CA ASP A 173 -2.63 -4.50 1.22
C ASP A 173 -4.06 -4.92 1.59
N TYR A 174 -4.57 -4.47 2.74
CA TYR A 174 -5.91 -4.78 3.23
C TYR A 174 -7.02 -4.35 2.24
N GLU A 175 -6.88 -3.19 1.61
CA GLU A 175 -7.85 -2.69 0.64
C GLU A 175 -7.81 -3.45 -0.68
N SER A 176 -6.61 -3.85 -1.13
CA SER A 176 -6.42 -4.68 -2.31
C SER A 176 -7.11 -6.04 -2.16
N GLU A 177 -6.97 -6.68 -0.99
CA GLU A 177 -7.60 -7.97 -0.68
C GLU A 177 -9.12 -7.89 -0.62
N LYS A 178 -9.64 -6.85 0.05
CA LYS A 178 -11.09 -6.58 0.11
C LYS A 178 -11.68 -6.38 -1.28
N ARG A 179 -10.96 -5.68 -2.17
CA ARG A 179 -11.37 -5.47 -3.56
C ARG A 179 -11.33 -6.77 -4.35
N GLY A 180 -10.26 -7.56 -4.22
CA GLY A 180 -10.12 -8.88 -4.85
C GLY A 180 -11.23 -9.84 -4.44
N LYS A 181 -11.54 -9.94 -3.13
CA LYS A 181 -12.63 -10.77 -2.61
C LYS A 181 -13.99 -10.32 -3.15
N ARG A 182 -14.27 -9.01 -3.14
CA ARG A 182 -15.50 -8.44 -3.70
C ARG A 182 -15.65 -8.78 -5.19
N ASN A 183 -14.58 -8.65 -5.98
CA ASN A 183 -14.63 -8.98 -7.41
C ASN A 183 -14.88 -10.47 -7.65
N LYS A 184 -14.30 -11.36 -6.82
CA LYS A 184 -14.56 -12.80 -6.87
C LYS A 184 -16.02 -13.12 -6.51
N ASP A 185 -16.56 -12.48 -5.47
CA ASP A 185 -17.96 -12.64 -5.06
C ASP A 185 -18.92 -12.17 -6.16
N ILE A 186 -18.66 -11.01 -6.78
CA ILE A 186 -19.47 -10.49 -7.90
C ILE A 186 -19.45 -11.45 -9.09
N ARG A 187 -18.26 -11.93 -9.49
CA ARG A 187 -18.14 -12.92 -10.58
C ARG A 187 -18.92 -14.19 -10.26
N THR A 188 -18.85 -14.67 -9.02
CA THR A 188 -19.57 -15.86 -8.58
C THR A 188 -21.08 -15.65 -8.66
N ILE A 189 -21.59 -14.53 -8.16
CA ILE A 189 -23.01 -14.16 -8.26
C ILE A 189 -23.47 -14.09 -9.72
N PHE A 190 -22.67 -13.46 -10.58
CA PHE A 190 -23.00 -13.29 -12.00
C PHE A 190 -23.05 -14.63 -12.74
N ILE A 191 -22.08 -15.53 -12.47
CA ILE A 191 -22.08 -16.89 -13.01
C ILE A 191 -23.32 -17.64 -12.54
N THR A 192 -23.63 -17.61 -11.25
CA THR A 192 -24.81 -18.30 -10.69
C THR A 192 -26.12 -17.77 -11.28
N ALA A 193 -26.21 -16.45 -11.50
CA ALA A 193 -27.37 -15.83 -12.14
C ALA A 193 -27.50 -16.28 -13.60
N LEU A 194 -26.41 -16.27 -14.37
CA LEU A 194 -26.37 -16.76 -15.76
C LEU A 194 -26.76 -18.23 -15.85
N THR A 195 -26.20 -19.09 -15.00
CA THR A 195 -26.54 -20.53 -14.99
C THR A 195 -28.01 -20.75 -14.65
N THR A 196 -28.57 -19.96 -13.71
CA THR A 196 -29.99 -20.07 -13.35
C THR A 196 -30.90 -19.65 -14.49
N ILE A 197 -30.55 -18.58 -15.21
CA ILE A 197 -31.29 -18.13 -16.39
C ILE A 197 -31.24 -19.18 -17.50
N VAL A 198 -30.05 -19.71 -17.82
CA VAL A 198 -29.88 -20.74 -18.85
C VAL A 198 -30.68 -22.00 -18.50
N ILE A 199 -30.66 -22.46 -17.24
CA ILE A 199 -31.39 -23.66 -16.81
C ILE A 199 -32.91 -23.43 -16.86
N ASN A 200 -33.41 -22.32 -16.30
CA ASN A 200 -34.86 -22.10 -16.18
C ASN A 200 -35.52 -21.63 -17.47
N TRP A 201 -34.82 -20.82 -18.27
CA TRP A 201 -35.39 -20.15 -19.43
C TRP A 201 -34.84 -20.66 -20.76
N GLY A 202 -33.65 -21.27 -20.76
CA GLY A 202 -33.02 -21.85 -21.96
C GLY A 202 -33.94 -22.84 -22.70
N PRO A 203 -34.57 -23.83 -22.03
CA PRO A 203 -35.47 -24.76 -22.71
C PRO A 203 -36.68 -24.08 -23.35
N LYS A 204 -37.23 -23.05 -22.70
CA LYS A 204 -38.39 -22.29 -23.22
C LYS A 204 -38.01 -21.43 -24.43
N ILE A 205 -36.83 -20.81 -24.41
CA ILE A 205 -36.30 -20.01 -25.51
C ILE A 205 -36.00 -20.90 -26.73
N ILE A 206 -35.42 -22.08 -26.52
CA ILE A 206 -35.15 -23.05 -27.60
C ILE A 206 -36.46 -23.55 -28.22
N LEU A 207 -37.46 -23.90 -27.41
CA LEU A 207 -38.77 -24.33 -27.93
C LEU A 207 -39.48 -23.23 -28.72
N PHE A 208 -39.39 -21.98 -28.27
CA PHE A 208 -39.93 -20.82 -28.98
C PHE A 208 -39.26 -20.62 -30.35
N LEU A 209 -37.92 -20.70 -30.43
CA LEU A 209 -37.17 -20.58 -31.68
C LEU A 209 -37.47 -21.73 -32.66
N ILE A 210 -37.60 -22.96 -32.16
CA ILE A 210 -38.02 -24.12 -32.99
C ILE A 210 -39.43 -23.90 -33.54
N GLY A 211 -40.32 -23.29 -32.76
CA GLY A 211 -41.67 -22.91 -33.20
C GLY A 211 -41.67 -21.92 -34.35
N ILE A 212 -40.80 -20.91 -34.30
CA ILE A 212 -40.65 -19.92 -35.38
C ILE A 212 -40.13 -20.58 -36.66
N ILE A 213 -39.11 -21.45 -36.55
CA ILE A 213 -38.51 -22.13 -37.72
C ILE A 213 -39.50 -23.10 -38.39
N LYS A 214 -40.40 -23.73 -37.63
CA LYS A 214 -41.45 -24.60 -38.21
C LYS A 214 -42.60 -23.82 -38.85
N ALA A 215 -42.73 -22.53 -38.55
CA ALA A 215 -43.79 -21.67 -39.08
C ALA A 215 -43.37 -20.90 -40.34
N SER A 216 -42.09 -20.94 -40.71
CA SER A 216 -41.54 -20.47 -42.00
C SER A 216 -41.42 -21.61 -43.01
#